data_AF-A0A4R8WEA8-F1
#
_entry.id   AF-A0A4R8WEA8-F1
#
_cell.length_a   1.000
_cell.length_b   1.000
_cell.length_c   1.000
_cell.angle_alpha   90.00
_cell.angle_beta   90.00
_cell.angle_gamma   90.00
#
_symmetry.space_group_name_H-M   'P 1'
#
loop_
_entity.id
_entity.type
_entity.pdbx_description
1 polymer ?
#
loop_
_entity_poly.entity_id
_entity_poly.type
_entity_poly.pdbx_seq_one_letter_code
_entity_poly.pdbx_strand_id
1 'polypeptide(L)'
;MTTINYDPTGSGSGREQFIGGVDDLRLDPAAIANIFSGAITRWNDPALVALNPDATLSDEQISAVHRSDDSGTAKNFADYLHQNVPEIWPTEPADAYPYPGEGAQANSGVVSAVANGSSTIGYADASRVGDLSVAALQVGDEFVDYSTEAAAAIIDASPLETRENPYDLVVDVDRTSTSGVYPLLLVSYLIACEEYPDAVDSIR
;
A
#
# COMPACT_ATOMS: atom_id res chain seq x y z
N MET A 1 14.28 6.27 -39.48
CA MET A 1 13.50 6.75 -40.65
C MET A 1 12.11 6.17 -40.51
N THR A 2 11.17 6.76 -39.77
CA THR A 2 11.07 8.10 -39.17
C THR A 2 10.21 7.98 -37.88
N THR A 3 10.46 8.50 -36.68
CA THR A 3 11.64 8.99 -35.90
C THR A 3 11.07 9.84 -34.73
N ILE A 4 11.52 9.89 -33.45
CA ILE A 4 12.55 9.22 -32.58
C ILE A 4 12.49 9.92 -31.18
N ASN A 5 12.84 9.33 -30.02
CA ASN A 5 14.14 8.87 -29.45
C ASN A 5 13.87 7.69 -28.48
N TYR A 6 14.54 6.54 -28.44
CA TYR A 6 15.95 6.07 -28.48
C TYR A 6 16.76 6.26 -27.17
N ASP A 7 16.90 5.13 -26.47
CA ASP A 7 17.93 4.72 -25.50
C ASP A 7 19.01 3.90 -26.27
N PRO A 8 20.32 3.84 -25.88
CA PRO A 8 20.75 2.71 -25.06
C PRO A 8 22.04 2.92 -24.21
N THR A 9 22.11 2.08 -23.19
CA THR A 9 23.29 1.48 -22.54
C THR A 9 24.02 2.27 -21.45
N GLY A 10 23.74 1.87 -20.21
CA GLY A 10 24.78 1.39 -19.30
C GLY A 10 24.58 -0.11 -19.06
N SER A 11 25.30 -0.97 -19.78
CA SER A 11 25.37 -2.41 -19.50
C SER A 11 26.18 -2.63 -18.21
N GLY A 12 25.48 -2.84 -17.10
CA GLY A 12 26.01 -3.48 -15.91
C GLY A 12 25.32 -4.83 -15.78
N SER A 13 26.05 -5.89 -16.07
CA SER A 13 25.63 -7.27 -15.89
C SER A 13 24.95 -7.50 -14.54
N GLY A 14 23.72 -8.02 -14.57
CA GLY A 14 23.06 -8.73 -13.47
C GLY A 14 22.77 -7.92 -12.21
N ARG A 15 21.53 -7.40 -12.09
CA ARG A 15 20.85 -7.18 -10.81
C ARG A 15 19.34 -7.36 -10.97
N GLU A 16 18.95 -8.61 -11.24
CA GLU A 16 17.72 -9.17 -10.68
C GLU A 16 17.99 -9.33 -9.17
N GLN A 17 17.48 -8.43 -8.35
CA GLN A 17 17.29 -8.62 -6.91
C GLN A 17 15.89 -8.06 -6.64
N PHE A 18 14.78 -8.72 -7.00
CA PHE A 18 14.39 -10.12 -6.82
C PHE A 18 14.35 -10.50 -5.33
N ILE A 19 13.14 -10.47 -4.76
CA ILE A 19 12.68 -11.66 -4.03
C ILE A 19 12.67 -12.77 -5.08
N GLY A 20 13.38 -13.86 -4.83
CA GLY A 20 13.35 -15.09 -5.61
C GLY A 20 11.96 -15.47 -6.15
N GLY A 21 11.56 -15.01 -7.33
CA GLY A 21 10.55 -15.67 -8.17
C GLY A 21 9.10 -15.45 -7.77
N VAL A 22 8.76 -14.28 -7.22
CA VAL A 22 7.36 -13.96 -6.91
C VAL A 22 6.93 -12.73 -7.69
N ASP A 23 6.73 -12.93 -8.99
CA ASP A 23 5.63 -12.24 -9.65
C ASP A 23 4.35 -12.71 -8.92
N ASP A 24 3.46 -11.79 -8.53
CA ASP A 24 2.18 -12.10 -7.88
C ASP A 24 2.25 -12.57 -6.41
N LEU A 25 3.05 -11.89 -5.56
CA LEU A 25 3.07 -12.16 -4.12
C LEU A 25 1.67 -11.97 -3.53
N ARG A 26 1.17 -13.00 -2.86
CA ARG A 26 -0.12 -13.02 -2.15
C ARG A 26 0.08 -12.82 -0.67
N LEU A 27 -0.64 -11.85 -0.10
CA LEU A 27 -0.58 -11.52 1.32
C LEU A 27 -1.99 -11.38 1.90
N ASP A 28 -2.18 -11.92 3.09
CA ASP A 28 -3.34 -11.64 3.92
C ASP A 28 -3.02 -10.50 4.93
N PRO A 29 -4.03 -9.91 5.60
CA PRO A 29 -3.77 -8.86 6.58
C PRO A 29 -2.85 -9.30 7.72
N ALA A 30 -2.92 -10.57 8.14
CA ALA A 30 -2.13 -11.11 9.24
C ALA A 30 -0.64 -11.17 8.89
N ALA A 31 -0.29 -11.64 7.68
CA ALA A 31 1.06 -11.68 7.15
C ALA A 31 1.65 -10.28 7.04
N ILE A 32 0.87 -9.32 6.52
CA ILE A 32 1.30 -7.91 6.44
C ILE A 32 1.57 -7.36 7.84
N ALA A 33 0.64 -7.50 8.77
CA ALA A 33 0.82 -7.05 10.15
C ALA A 33 2.06 -7.66 10.81
N ASN A 34 2.29 -8.96 10.62
CA ASN A 34 3.45 -9.64 11.17
C ASN A 34 4.77 -9.24 10.51
N ILE A 35 4.80 -9.00 9.19
CA ILE A 35 6.00 -8.48 8.50
C ILE A 35 6.35 -7.09 9.07
N PHE A 36 5.37 -6.20 9.13
CA PHE A 36 5.60 -4.79 9.46
C PHE A 36 5.79 -4.56 10.98
N SER A 37 5.25 -5.42 11.84
CA SER A 37 5.59 -5.43 13.27
C SER A 37 6.93 -6.12 13.58
N GLY A 38 7.52 -6.83 12.60
CA GLY A 38 8.78 -7.55 12.75
C GLY A 38 8.66 -8.97 13.33
N ALA A 39 7.44 -9.53 13.42
CA ALA A 39 7.21 -10.91 13.85
C ALA A 39 7.56 -11.94 12.76
N ILE A 40 7.24 -11.65 11.49
CA ILE A 40 7.73 -12.40 10.33
C ILE A 40 8.97 -11.68 9.80
N THR A 41 10.12 -12.36 9.83
CA THR A 41 11.43 -11.74 9.51
C THR A 41 12.10 -12.35 8.29
N ARG A 42 11.55 -13.41 7.70
CA ARG A 42 12.12 -14.15 6.57
C ARG A 42 11.05 -14.51 5.54
N TRP A 43 11.42 -14.51 4.26
CA TRP A 43 10.48 -14.75 3.17
C TRP A 43 9.91 -16.18 3.15
N ASN A 44 10.69 -17.17 3.57
CA ASN A 44 10.25 -18.57 3.68
C ASN A 44 9.44 -18.89 4.95
N ASP A 45 8.96 -17.88 5.69
CA ASP A 45 8.12 -18.11 6.86
C ASP A 45 6.91 -18.99 6.48
N PRO A 46 6.54 -20.00 7.31
CA PRO A 46 5.44 -20.90 6.99
C PRO A 46 4.11 -20.21 6.66
N ALA A 47 3.83 -19.05 7.27
CA ALA A 47 2.65 -18.26 6.95
C ALA A 47 2.69 -17.73 5.52
N LEU A 48 3.83 -17.20 5.08
CA LEU A 48 4.00 -16.69 3.71
C LEU A 48 3.99 -17.81 2.67
N VAL A 49 4.62 -18.94 2.98
CA VAL A 49 4.63 -20.13 2.10
C VAL A 49 3.22 -20.70 1.92
N ALA A 50 2.40 -20.70 2.98
CA ALA A 50 1.01 -21.17 2.90
C ALA A 50 0.14 -20.31 1.97
N LEU A 51 0.39 -18.99 1.93
CA LEU A 51 -0.32 -18.06 1.05
C LEU A 51 0.16 -18.14 -0.41
N ASN A 52 1.39 -18.62 -0.62
CA ASN A 52 2.05 -18.65 -1.93
C ASN A 52 2.51 -20.08 -2.29
N PRO A 53 1.61 -21.07 -2.39
CA PRO A 53 1.99 -22.49 -2.55
C PRO A 53 2.71 -22.79 -3.86
N ASP A 54 2.50 -21.95 -4.89
CA ASP A 54 3.12 -22.10 -6.21
C ASP A 54 4.46 -21.33 -6.32
N ALA A 55 4.81 -20.52 -5.33
CA ALA A 55 6.03 -19.73 -5.32
C ALA A 55 7.15 -20.41 -4.53
N THR A 56 8.40 -20.19 -4.95
CA THR A 56 9.59 -20.65 -4.20
C THR A 56 10.16 -19.48 -3.40
N LEU A 57 9.68 -19.28 -2.17
CA LEU A 57 10.14 -18.19 -1.30
C LEU A 57 11.55 -18.49 -0.75
N SER A 58 12.46 -17.51 -0.85
CA SER A 58 13.84 -17.62 -0.38
C SER A 58 13.96 -17.55 1.15
N ASP A 59 15.06 -18.06 1.72
CA ASP A 59 15.40 -17.89 3.14
C ASP A 59 16.10 -16.54 3.41
N GLU A 60 15.67 -15.49 2.73
CA GLU A 60 16.25 -14.15 2.91
C GLU A 60 15.52 -13.39 4.01
N GLN A 61 16.26 -12.54 4.72
CA GLN A 61 15.68 -11.63 5.71
C GLN A 61 14.82 -10.58 5.00
N ILE A 62 13.63 -10.32 5.53
CA ILE A 62 12.74 -9.28 5.03
C ILE A 62 13.23 -7.92 5.53
N SER A 63 13.35 -6.95 4.61
CA SER A 63 13.56 -5.54 4.96
C SER A 63 12.25 -4.78 4.76
N ALA A 64 11.46 -4.66 5.82
CA ALA A 64 10.21 -3.89 5.80
C ALA A 64 10.52 -2.39 5.95
N VAL A 65 10.17 -1.61 4.93
CA VAL A 65 10.39 -0.16 4.87
C VAL A 65 9.08 0.56 5.16
N HIS A 66 9.06 1.33 6.24
CA HIS A 66 7.92 2.14 6.66
C HIS A 66 8.18 3.64 6.44
N ARG A 67 7.15 4.46 6.61
CA ARG A 67 7.29 5.92 6.61
C ARG A 67 7.99 6.38 7.89
N SER A 68 9.01 7.23 7.76
CA SER A 68 9.71 7.83 8.90
C SER A 68 9.09 9.14 9.38
N ASP A 69 8.26 9.76 8.55
CA ASP A 69 7.55 11.02 8.79
C ASP A 69 6.07 10.78 9.09
N ASP A 70 5.44 11.70 9.83
CA ASP A 70 3.99 11.71 10.06
C ASP A 70 3.26 11.69 8.72
N SER A 71 2.47 10.64 8.49
CA SER A 71 1.95 10.31 7.18
C SER A 71 0.53 9.76 7.22
N GLY A 72 -0.35 10.41 6.46
CA GLY A 72 -1.67 9.86 6.15
C GLY A 72 -1.58 8.49 5.47
N THR A 73 -0.54 8.22 4.66
CA THR A 73 -0.33 6.89 4.06
C THR A 73 -0.04 5.83 5.13
N ALA A 74 0.78 6.17 6.14
CA ALA A 74 1.05 5.28 7.27
C ALA A 74 -0.21 5.07 8.12
N LYS A 75 -1.00 6.13 8.34
CA LYS A 75 -2.28 6.04 9.03
C LYS A 75 -3.26 5.11 8.32
N ASN A 76 -3.44 5.26 7.00
CA ASN A 76 -4.33 4.40 6.21
C ASN A 76 -3.86 2.93 6.21
N PHE A 77 -2.54 2.71 6.18
CA PHE A 77 -1.96 1.38 6.32
C PHE A 77 -2.24 0.76 7.69
N ALA A 78 -2.02 1.50 8.77
CA ALA A 78 -2.33 1.05 10.12
C ALA A 78 -3.84 0.80 10.32
N ASP A 79 -4.70 1.64 9.74
CA ASP A 79 -6.16 1.50 9.77
C ASP A 79 -6.64 0.21 9.10
N TYR A 80 -6.12 -0.11 7.92
CA TYR A 80 -6.38 -1.40 7.28
C TYR A 80 -6.05 -2.60 8.18
N LEU A 81 -4.88 -2.59 8.81
CA LEU A 81 -4.46 -3.68 9.68
C LEU A 81 -5.27 -3.72 10.98
N HIS A 82 -5.55 -2.57 11.58
CA HIS A 82 -6.32 -2.48 12.81
C HIS A 82 -7.76 -2.95 12.63
N GLN A 83 -8.38 -2.68 11.48
CA GLN A 83 -9.75 -3.14 11.18
C GLN A 83 -9.81 -4.65 10.87
N ASN A 84 -8.80 -5.21 10.19
CA ASN A 84 -8.84 -6.61 9.74
C ASN A 84 -8.26 -7.61 10.75
N VAL A 85 -7.21 -7.23 11.48
CA VAL A 85 -6.47 -8.10 12.42
C VAL A 85 -6.09 -7.36 13.70
N PRO A 86 -7.05 -6.77 14.45
CA PRO A 86 -6.76 -6.00 15.66
C PRO A 86 -6.04 -6.81 16.76
N GLU A 87 -6.15 -8.14 16.73
CA GLU A 87 -5.43 -9.04 17.63
C GLU A 87 -3.93 -9.14 17.32
N ILE A 88 -3.51 -8.85 16.08
CA ILE A 88 -2.10 -8.82 15.63
C ILE A 88 -1.60 -7.37 15.58
N TRP A 89 -2.44 -6.44 15.11
CA TRP A 89 -2.16 -5.00 15.04
C TRP A 89 -3.12 -4.20 15.95
N PRO A 90 -2.93 -4.24 17.28
CA PRO A 90 -3.84 -3.59 18.22
C PRO A 90 -3.67 -2.06 18.28
N THR A 91 -2.63 -1.52 17.66
CA THR A 91 -2.32 -0.09 17.75
C THR A 91 -3.32 0.71 16.91
N GLU A 92 -3.95 1.71 17.52
CA GLU A 92 -4.86 2.60 16.82
C GLU A 92 -4.17 3.35 15.67
N PRO A 93 -4.88 3.65 14.57
CA PRO A 93 -4.28 4.31 13.42
C PRO A 93 -3.83 5.75 13.72
N ALA A 94 -2.55 6.03 13.50
CA ALA A 94 -1.95 7.34 13.68
C ALA A 94 -1.04 7.70 12.50
N ASP A 95 -0.75 8.99 12.34
CA ASP A 95 0.17 9.47 11.30
C ASP A 95 1.60 8.94 11.52
N ALA A 96 2.00 8.77 12.78
CA ALA A 96 3.28 8.18 13.16
C ALA A 96 3.23 6.65 13.11
N TYR A 97 4.25 6.04 12.50
CA TYR A 97 4.38 4.59 12.44
C TYR A 97 4.73 3.99 13.83
N PRO A 98 4.04 2.93 14.30
CA PRO A 98 4.10 2.52 15.70
C PRO A 98 5.23 1.53 16.07
N TYR A 99 5.89 0.90 15.08
CA TYR A 99 6.90 -0.14 15.32
C TYR A 99 8.30 0.32 14.89
N PRO A 100 9.38 -0.27 15.47
CA PRO A 100 10.73 -0.03 14.97
C PRO A 100 10.95 -0.70 13.62
N GLY A 101 11.83 -0.14 12.79
CA GLY A 101 12.14 -0.70 11.48
C GLY A 101 12.96 0.25 10.62
N GLU A 102 13.13 -0.11 9.35
CA GLU A 102 13.73 0.79 8.36
C GLU A 102 12.72 1.88 7.99
N GLY A 103 12.97 3.11 8.39
CA GLY A 103 12.13 4.26 8.07
C GLY A 103 12.68 5.04 6.86
N ALA A 104 11.81 5.38 5.92
CA ALA A 104 12.13 6.25 4.79
C ALA A 104 11.17 7.44 4.70
N GLN A 105 11.70 8.60 4.28
CA GLN A 105 10.95 9.85 4.23
C GLN A 105 10.06 9.93 2.99
N ALA A 106 8.78 10.24 3.18
CA ALA A 106 7.78 10.38 2.12
C ALA A 106 7.59 9.09 1.27
N ASN A 107 6.57 9.09 0.40
CA ASN A 107 6.35 7.96 -0.51
C ASN A 107 7.55 7.69 -1.43
N SER A 108 8.21 8.75 -1.92
CA SER A 108 9.38 8.61 -2.80
C SER A 108 10.57 7.95 -2.10
N GLY A 109 10.76 8.19 -0.81
CA GLY A 109 11.83 7.55 -0.04
C GLY A 109 11.57 6.06 0.13
N VAL A 110 10.33 5.67 0.50
CA VAL A 110 9.93 4.26 0.61
C VAL A 110 10.09 3.55 -0.74
N VAL A 111 9.54 4.12 -1.82
CA VAL A 111 9.66 3.54 -3.17
C VAL A 111 11.13 3.39 -3.59
N SER A 112 11.97 4.40 -3.32
CA SER A 112 13.40 4.33 -3.64
C SER A 112 14.13 3.26 -2.83
N ALA A 113 13.81 3.11 -1.54
CA ALA A 113 14.40 2.09 -0.68
C ALA A 113 13.99 0.68 -1.14
N VAL A 114 12.71 0.49 -1.47
CA VAL A 114 12.21 -0.79 -2.01
C VAL A 114 12.87 -1.11 -3.34
N ALA A 115 12.92 -0.17 -4.28
CA ALA A 115 13.48 -0.38 -5.62
C ALA A 115 14.99 -0.66 -5.64
N ASN A 116 15.74 -0.11 -4.68
CA ASN A 116 17.21 -0.26 -4.63
C ASN A 116 17.69 -1.28 -3.61
N GLY A 117 16.81 -1.74 -2.71
CA GLY A 117 17.12 -2.75 -1.71
C GLY A 117 16.94 -4.17 -2.23
N SER A 118 17.42 -5.14 -1.45
CA SER A 118 17.17 -6.56 -1.70
C SER A 118 16.20 -7.07 -0.64
N SER A 119 15.31 -7.98 -1.03
CA SER A 119 14.37 -8.62 -0.09
C SER A 119 13.49 -7.61 0.66
N THR A 120 13.24 -6.45 0.04
CA THR A 120 12.51 -5.30 0.57
C THR A 120 11.01 -5.44 0.36
N ILE A 121 10.24 -4.86 1.27
CA ILE A 121 8.80 -4.64 1.11
C ILE A 121 8.44 -3.30 1.75
N GLY A 122 7.52 -2.55 1.15
CA GLY A 122 7.07 -1.27 1.69
C GLY A 122 5.64 -0.97 1.27
N TYR A 123 5.09 0.12 1.80
CA TYR A 123 3.79 0.64 1.41
C TYR A 123 3.95 2.08 0.90
N ALA A 124 3.29 2.39 -0.21
CA ALA A 124 3.27 3.72 -0.77
C ALA A 124 1.94 3.95 -1.48
N ASP A 125 1.63 5.24 -1.72
CA ASP A 125 0.52 5.60 -2.59
C ASP A 125 0.70 4.98 -3.98
N ALA A 126 -0.38 4.40 -4.52
CA ALA A 126 -0.33 3.66 -5.78
C ALA A 126 0.08 4.53 -6.98
N SER A 127 -0.14 5.86 -6.96
CA SER A 127 0.37 6.75 -8.02
C SER A 127 1.90 6.92 -8.01
N ARG A 128 2.58 6.41 -6.97
CA ARG A 128 4.03 6.57 -6.74
C ARG A 128 4.84 5.30 -6.95
N VAL A 129 4.21 4.13 -7.04
CA VAL A 129 4.91 2.83 -7.08
C VAL A 129 5.65 2.58 -8.41
N GLY A 130 5.23 3.23 -9.49
CA GLY A 130 5.89 3.12 -10.79
C GLY A 130 5.85 1.69 -11.33
N ASP A 131 7.01 1.15 -11.70
CA ASP A 131 7.16 -0.20 -12.26
C ASP A 131 7.39 -1.28 -11.19
N LEU A 132 7.29 -0.94 -9.90
CA LEU A 132 7.38 -1.93 -8.82
C LEU A 132 6.20 -2.90 -8.86
N SER A 133 6.45 -4.16 -8.53
CA SER A 133 5.38 -5.14 -8.34
C SER A 133 4.54 -4.79 -7.11
N VAL A 134 3.25 -5.09 -7.18
CA VAL A 134 2.27 -4.86 -6.11
C VAL A 134 1.70 -6.22 -5.71
N ALA A 135 1.62 -6.48 -4.41
CA ALA A 135 1.09 -7.73 -3.88
C ALA A 135 -0.42 -7.82 -4.09
N ALA A 136 -0.91 -9.03 -4.38
CA ALA A 136 -2.34 -9.35 -4.32
C ALA A 136 -2.76 -9.50 -2.85
N LEU A 137 -3.89 -8.89 -2.48
CA LEU A 137 -4.38 -8.91 -1.11
C LEU A 137 -5.53 -9.89 -0.94
N GLN A 138 -5.53 -10.63 0.17
CA GLN A 138 -6.67 -11.49 0.51
C GLN A 138 -7.89 -10.64 0.86
N VAL A 139 -9.02 -10.97 0.24
CA VAL A 139 -10.33 -10.34 0.40
C VAL A 139 -11.36 -11.45 0.44
N GLY A 140 -11.90 -11.71 1.63
CA GLY A 140 -12.67 -12.95 1.86
C GLY A 140 -11.82 -14.19 1.60
N ASP A 141 -12.28 -15.05 0.69
CA ASP A 141 -11.58 -16.29 0.31
C ASP A 141 -10.71 -16.13 -0.96
N GLU A 142 -10.65 -14.94 -1.56
CA GLU A 142 -9.96 -14.67 -2.82
C GLU A 142 -8.75 -13.75 -2.63
N PHE A 143 -7.81 -13.77 -3.57
CA PHE A 143 -6.74 -12.78 -3.67
C PHE A 143 -7.05 -11.84 -4.83
N VAL A 144 -7.03 -10.53 -4.54
CA VAL A 144 -7.34 -9.48 -5.50
C VAL A 144 -6.08 -8.71 -5.84
N ASP A 145 -5.72 -8.70 -7.12
CA ASP A 145 -4.63 -7.87 -7.65
C ASP A 145 -5.01 -6.39 -7.56
N TYR A 146 -4.01 -5.54 -7.35
CA TYR A 146 -4.23 -4.11 -7.44
C TYR A 146 -4.67 -3.72 -8.86
N SER A 147 -5.79 -3.00 -8.92
CA SER A 147 -6.25 -2.30 -10.12
C SER A 147 -6.99 -1.03 -9.71
N THR A 148 -7.03 -0.05 -10.61
CA THR A 148 -7.82 1.17 -10.41
C THR A 148 -9.30 0.87 -10.22
N GLU A 149 -9.79 -0.18 -10.88
CA GLU A 149 -11.17 -0.65 -10.83
C GLU A 149 -11.49 -1.26 -9.46
N ALA A 150 -10.65 -2.16 -8.96
CA ALA A 150 -10.84 -2.76 -7.63
C ALA A 150 -10.67 -1.73 -6.50
N ALA A 151 -9.78 -0.74 -6.68
CA ALA A 151 -9.65 0.38 -5.76
C ALA A 151 -10.89 1.29 -5.78
N ALA A 152 -11.46 1.60 -6.95
CA ALA A 152 -12.70 2.39 -7.04
C ALA A 152 -13.90 1.64 -6.43
N ALA A 153 -13.99 0.33 -6.64
CA ALA A 153 -15.10 -0.49 -6.18
C ALA A 153 -15.30 -0.46 -4.66
N ILE A 154 -14.24 -0.26 -3.86
CA ILE A 154 -14.40 -0.16 -2.40
C ILE A 154 -15.14 1.12 -2.00
N ILE A 155 -14.96 2.21 -2.75
CA ILE A 155 -15.61 3.49 -2.46
C ILE A 155 -17.10 3.34 -2.69
N ASP A 156 -17.49 2.67 -3.79
CA ASP A 156 -18.89 2.37 -4.09
C ASP A 156 -19.54 1.44 -3.05
N ALA A 157 -18.75 0.54 -2.45
CA ALA A 157 -19.20 -0.38 -1.40
C ALA A 157 -19.24 0.27 0.00
N SER A 158 -18.56 1.41 0.19
CA SER A 158 -18.37 2.04 1.49
C SER A 158 -19.50 3.01 1.84
N PRO A 159 -19.98 3.04 3.09
CA PRO A 159 -20.96 4.02 3.52
C PRO A 159 -20.36 5.44 3.58
N LEU A 160 -21.24 6.44 3.46
CA LEU A 160 -20.89 7.81 3.81
C LEU A 160 -21.06 8.02 5.31
N GLU A 161 -20.11 8.69 5.94
CA GLU A 161 -20.27 9.18 7.30
C GLU A 161 -21.35 10.26 7.35
N THR A 162 -22.15 10.24 8.42
CA THR A 162 -23.05 11.36 8.70
C THR A 162 -22.26 12.51 9.31
N ARG A 163 -22.29 13.66 8.65
CA ARG A 163 -21.60 14.88 9.07
C ARG A 163 -22.61 15.97 9.42
N GLU A 164 -22.20 16.92 10.26
CA GLU A 164 -23.05 18.08 10.62
C GLU A 164 -23.29 18.99 9.41
N ASN A 165 -22.28 19.18 8.57
CA ASN A 165 -22.39 19.89 7.31
C ASN A 165 -22.87 18.93 6.20
N PRO A 166 -24.03 19.16 5.56
CA PRO A 166 -24.57 18.27 4.53
C PRO A 166 -23.74 18.23 3.23
N TYR A 167 -22.77 19.12 3.06
CA TYR A 167 -21.84 19.12 1.92
C TYR A 167 -20.53 18.37 2.20
N ASP A 168 -20.29 17.98 3.46
CA ASP A 168 -19.13 17.15 3.78
C ASP A 168 -19.41 15.72 3.31
N LEU A 169 -18.79 15.35 2.18
CA LEU A 169 -18.77 13.98 1.71
C LEU A 169 -17.55 13.30 2.32
N VAL A 170 -17.77 12.49 3.36
CA VAL A 170 -16.75 11.65 3.98
C VAL A 170 -17.16 10.21 3.79
N VAL A 171 -16.30 9.42 3.15
CA VAL A 171 -16.46 7.98 2.96
C VAL A 171 -15.84 7.28 4.16
N ASP A 172 -16.63 6.49 4.88
CA ASP A 172 -16.15 5.54 5.88
C ASP A 172 -15.75 4.27 5.15
N VAL A 173 -14.47 4.17 4.80
CA VAL A 173 -13.97 3.11 3.92
C VAL A 173 -14.10 1.75 4.62
N ASP A 174 -14.94 0.86 4.07
CA ASP A 174 -15.08 -0.50 4.57
C ASP A 174 -13.88 -1.35 4.14
N ARG A 175 -12.83 -1.30 4.98
CA ARG A 175 -11.61 -2.08 4.77
C ARG A 175 -11.78 -3.57 5.08
N THR A 176 -12.95 -3.97 5.57
CA THR A 176 -13.29 -5.35 5.92
C THR A 176 -14.18 -6.04 4.87
N SER A 177 -14.49 -5.34 3.79
CA SER A 177 -15.23 -5.88 2.66
C SER A 177 -14.61 -7.19 2.16
N THR A 178 -15.46 -8.13 1.77
CA THR A 178 -15.08 -9.54 1.54
C THR A 178 -15.14 -9.96 0.07
N SER A 179 -15.43 -9.07 -0.87
CA SER A 179 -15.42 -9.42 -2.30
C SER A 179 -15.15 -8.25 -3.23
N GLY A 180 -14.32 -8.47 -4.25
CA GLY A 180 -14.23 -7.63 -5.45
C GLY A 180 -13.61 -6.24 -5.26
N VAL A 181 -12.91 -6.00 -4.16
CA VAL A 181 -12.31 -4.70 -3.82
C VAL A 181 -10.83 -4.84 -3.48
N TYR A 182 -10.07 -3.75 -3.61
CA TYR A 182 -8.70 -3.69 -3.08
C TYR A 182 -8.68 -2.84 -1.78
N PRO A 183 -8.51 -3.45 -0.59
CA PRO A 183 -8.85 -2.83 0.70
C PRO A 183 -7.82 -1.82 1.23
N LEU A 184 -6.64 -1.77 0.62
CA LEU A 184 -5.55 -0.89 1.04
C LEU A 184 -5.41 0.29 0.08
N LEU A 185 -6.30 1.28 0.24
CA LEU A 185 -6.24 2.55 -0.49
C LEU A 185 -6.36 3.77 0.40
N LEU A 186 -6.11 4.93 -0.21
CA LEU A 186 -6.30 6.25 0.37
C LEU A 186 -7.35 7.03 -0.44
N VAL A 187 -8.36 7.57 0.26
CA VAL A 187 -9.34 8.50 -0.33
C VAL A 187 -8.80 9.92 -0.22
N SER A 188 -8.66 10.59 -1.35
CA SER A 188 -8.27 12.00 -1.39
C SER A 188 -9.50 12.89 -1.51
N TYR A 189 -9.60 13.89 -0.63
CA TYR A 189 -10.69 14.86 -0.62
C TYR A 189 -10.22 16.21 -1.20
N LEU A 190 -11.11 16.86 -1.94
CA LEU A 190 -10.96 18.27 -2.30
C LEU A 190 -11.79 19.11 -1.33
N ILE A 191 -11.17 20.08 -0.68
CA ILE A 191 -11.84 21.02 0.20
C ILE A 191 -11.96 22.35 -0.55
N ALA A 192 -13.20 22.85 -0.69
CA ALA A 192 -13.52 24.10 -1.36
C ALA A 192 -14.47 24.93 -0.49
N CYS A 193 -14.48 26.25 -0.69
CA CYS A 193 -15.44 27.14 -0.03
C CYS A 193 -16.79 27.05 -0.75
N GLU A 194 -17.89 26.97 0.00
CA GLU A 194 -19.25 27.02 -0.58
C GLU A 194 -19.54 28.39 -1.20
N GLU A 195 -19.05 29.46 -0.56
CA GLU A 195 -19.14 30.82 -1.06
C GLU A 195 -17.75 31.47 -1.04
N TYR A 196 -17.34 32.01 -2.19
CA TYR A 196 -16.13 32.81 -2.31
C TYR A 196 -16.53 34.29 -2.23
N PRO A 197 -15.90 35.10 -1.36
CA PRO A 197 -16.27 36.50 -1.18
C PRO A 197 -16.06 37.35 -2.45
N ASP A 198 -15.19 36.92 -3.37
CA ASP A 198 -14.96 37.56 -4.67
C ASP A 198 -14.87 36.51 -5.79
N ALA A 199 -15.50 36.79 -6.93
CA ALA A 199 -15.54 35.90 -8.10
C ALA A 199 -14.16 35.62 -8.74
N VAL A 200 -13.11 36.32 -8.30
CA VAL A 200 -11.73 36.16 -8.79
C VAL A 200 -10.95 35.09 -8.02
N ASP A 201 -11.44 34.70 -6.84
CA ASP A 201 -10.78 33.72 -5.96
C ASP A 201 -11.32 32.28 -6.13
N SER A 202 -12.31 32.07 -7.00
CA SER A 202 -13.00 30.77 -7.14
C SER A 202 -12.30 29.76 -8.08
N ILE A 203 -11.21 30.13 -8.76
CA ILE A 203 -10.42 29.21 -9.60
C ILE A 203 -8.93 29.56 -9.52
N ARG A 204 -8.22 28.92 -8.57
CA ARG A 204 -6.77 28.69 -8.63
C ARG A 204 -6.44 27.32 -8.07
#